data_AF-A0A353NNR8-F1
#
_entry.id   AF-A0A353NNR8-F1
#
_cell.length_a   1.000
_cell.length_b   1.000
_cell.length_c   1.000
_cell.angle_alpha   90.00
_cell.angle_beta   90.00
_cell.angle_gamma   90.00
#
_symmetry.space_group_name_H-M   'P 1'
#
loop_
_entity.id
_entity.type
_entity.pdbx_description
1 polymer ?
#
loop_
_entity_poly.entity_id
_entity_poly.type
_entity_poly.pdbx_seq_one_letter_code
_entity_poly.pdbx_strand_id
1 'polypeptide(L)'
;SSGSFQHDGMVIVPCSMKTLAAIAHGFCDNLITRTADVTVKERRKLIVVPRETPLSTIHLDNMLTMSRLGAVIMPPMPAFYYHPQSVDDLVNHLVSRILDHLGLEQHLVPRWEGEL
;
A
#
# COMPACT_ATOMS: atom_id res chain seq x y z
N SER A 1 7.35 -24.00 -7.39
CA SER A 1 6.97 -22.61 -7.78
C SER A 1 7.37 -21.67 -6.66
N SER A 2 7.84 -20.45 -6.93
CA SER A 2 8.25 -19.48 -5.90
C SER A 2 7.15 -19.15 -4.88
N GLY A 3 5.87 -19.37 -5.22
CA GLY A 3 4.74 -19.21 -4.30
C GLY A 3 4.70 -20.20 -3.13
N SER A 4 5.48 -21.29 -3.17
CA SER A 4 5.52 -22.27 -2.08
C SER A 4 6.12 -21.71 -0.79
N PHE A 5 6.92 -20.65 -0.87
CA PHE A 5 7.39 -19.93 0.31
C PHE A 5 6.23 -19.13 0.93
N GLN A 6 5.97 -19.35 2.22
CA GLN A 6 4.89 -18.70 2.95
C GLN A 6 5.33 -17.33 3.49
N HIS A 7 4.48 -16.32 3.31
CA HIS A 7 4.59 -15.00 3.93
C HIS A 7 3.18 -14.42 4.09
N ASP A 8 3.01 -13.51 5.04
CA ASP A 8 1.69 -13.00 5.44
C ASP A 8 1.15 -11.88 4.52
N GLY A 9 2.04 -11.23 3.77
CA GLY A 9 1.69 -10.19 2.82
C GLY A 9 2.90 -9.48 2.25
N MET A 10 2.65 -8.39 1.52
CA MET A 10 3.66 -7.51 0.95
C MET A 10 3.15 -6.06 1.00
N VAL A 11 4.05 -5.14 1.33
CA VAL A 11 3.79 -3.69 1.26
C VAL A 11 4.82 -3.05 0.33
N ILE A 12 4.37 -2.25 -0.63
CA ILE A 12 5.24 -1.41 -1.47
C ILE A 12 5.07 0.04 -1.02
N VAL A 13 6.04 0.56 -0.28
CA VAL A 13 6.02 1.90 0.31
C VAL A 13 7.37 2.62 0.19
N PRO A 14 7.45 3.76 -0.52
CA PRO A 14 6.46 4.26 -1.48
C PRO A 14 6.40 3.37 -2.75
N CYS A 15 5.28 3.43 -3.47
CA CYS A 15 5.13 2.81 -4.78
C CYS A 15 5.18 3.86 -5.89
N SER A 16 6.13 3.70 -6.83
CA SER A 16 6.20 4.53 -8.03
C SER A 16 5.12 4.13 -9.05
N MET A 17 4.73 5.05 -9.93
CA MET A 17 3.76 4.74 -11.00
C MET A 17 4.29 3.70 -11.98
N LYS A 18 5.61 3.64 -12.19
CA LYS A 18 6.28 2.58 -12.96
C LYS A 18 6.07 1.21 -12.32
N THR A 19 6.34 1.09 -11.02
CA THR A 19 6.17 -0.17 -10.28
C THR A 19 4.70 -0.60 -10.29
N LEU A 20 3.77 0.34 -10.04
CA LEU A 20 2.34 0.08 -10.09
C LEU A 20 1.88 -0.43 -11.47
N ALA A 21 2.33 0.21 -12.56
CA ALA A 21 2.01 -0.23 -13.91
C ALA A 21 2.56 -1.64 -14.19
N ALA A 22 3.81 -1.91 -13.78
CA ALA A 22 4.42 -3.21 -13.98
C ALA A 22 3.63 -4.34 -13.28
N ILE A 23 3.23 -4.14 -12.01
CA ILE A 23 2.45 -5.15 -11.27
C ILE A 23 1.00 -5.27 -11.78
N ALA A 24 0.37 -4.16 -12.21
CA ALA A 24 -0.99 -4.18 -12.77
C ALA A 24 -1.09 -4.98 -14.07
N HIS A 25 -0.01 -5.00 -14.86
CA HIS A 25 0.08 -5.72 -16.13
C HIS A 25 0.87 -7.03 -16.05
N GLY A 26 1.32 -7.46 -14.86
CA GLY A 26 2.04 -8.72 -14.67
C GLY A 26 3.48 -8.74 -15.21
N PHE A 27 4.09 -7.57 -15.48
CA PHE A 27 5.48 -7.47 -15.91
C PHE A 27 6.45 -7.71 -14.74
N CYS A 28 6.98 -8.94 -14.66
CA CYS A 28 7.91 -9.40 -13.62
C CYS A 28 9.38 -9.20 -14.03
N ASP A 29 9.78 -7.96 -14.29
CA ASP A 29 11.14 -7.60 -14.75
C ASP A 29 12.21 -7.59 -13.65
N ASN A 30 11.82 -7.59 -12.37
CA ASN A 30 12.72 -7.60 -11.23
C ASN A 30 12.09 -8.31 -10.01
N LEU A 31 12.82 -8.40 -8.90
CA LEU A 31 12.35 -9.11 -7.73
C LEU A 31 11.11 -8.46 -7.09
N ILE A 32 11.00 -7.13 -7.08
CA ILE A 32 9.85 -6.41 -6.49
C ILE A 32 8.58 -6.71 -7.28
N THR A 33 8.64 -6.59 -8.60
CA THR A 33 7.49 -6.84 -9.47
C THR A 33 7.12 -8.33 -9.45
N ARG A 34 8.12 -9.21 -9.37
CA ARG A 34 7.90 -10.66 -9.23
C ARG A 34 7.29 -11.06 -7.87
N THR A 35 7.72 -10.49 -6.76
CA THR A 35 7.15 -10.81 -5.45
C THR A 35 5.72 -10.29 -5.31
N ALA A 36 5.41 -9.14 -5.92
CA ALA A 36 4.04 -8.62 -5.99
C ALA A 36 3.13 -9.55 -6.82
N ASP A 37 3.58 -10.01 -7.99
CA ASP A 37 2.87 -11.00 -8.81
C ASP A 37 2.64 -12.32 -8.05
N VAL A 38 3.67 -12.81 -7.34
CA VAL A 38 3.54 -13.98 -6.45
C VAL A 38 2.51 -13.74 -5.34
N THR A 39 2.52 -12.55 -4.73
CA THR A 39 1.57 -12.17 -3.67
C THR A 39 0.14 -12.20 -4.20
N VAL A 40 -0.11 -11.61 -5.38
CA VAL A 40 -1.43 -11.58 -6.01
C VAL A 40 -1.91 -12.98 -6.39
N LYS A 41 -1.10 -13.79 -7.07
CA LYS A 41 -1.53 -15.13 -7.53
C LYS A 41 -1.79 -16.11 -6.38
N GLU A 42 -1.07 -15.97 -5.27
CA GLU A 42 -1.30 -16.77 -4.06
C GLU A 42 -2.40 -16.20 -3.17
N ARG A 43 -3.10 -15.14 -3.62
CA ARG A 43 -4.19 -14.44 -2.89
C ARG A 43 -3.75 -13.96 -1.51
N ARG A 44 -2.51 -13.50 -1.39
CA ARG A 44 -1.95 -12.91 -0.16
C ARG A 44 -2.18 -11.40 -0.16
N LYS A 45 -2.10 -10.80 1.02
CA LYS A 45 -2.35 -9.36 1.19
C LYS A 45 -1.26 -8.55 0.49
N LEU A 46 -1.67 -7.66 -0.42
CA LEU A 46 -0.78 -6.68 -1.06
C LEU A 46 -1.29 -5.27 -0.72
N ILE A 47 -0.43 -4.45 -0.10
CA ILE A 47 -0.69 -3.04 0.14
C ILE A 47 0.24 -2.22 -0.77
N VAL A 48 -0.33 -1.31 -1.54
CA VAL A 48 0.40 -0.44 -2.45
C VAL A 48 0.22 0.99 -1.97
N VAL A 49 1.32 1.70 -1.74
CA VAL A 49 1.32 3.10 -1.26
C VAL A 49 1.75 4.03 -2.40
N PRO A 50 0.88 4.29 -3.41
CA PRO A 50 1.26 5.11 -4.55
C PRO A 50 1.44 6.57 -4.14
N ARG A 51 2.58 7.17 -4.52
CA ARG A 51 2.84 8.60 -4.28
C ARG A 51 3.07 9.30 -5.61
N GLU A 52 2.05 9.98 -6.13
CA GLU A 52 2.12 10.82 -7.31
C GLU A 52 1.03 11.89 -7.29
N THR A 53 1.29 13.06 -7.89
CA THR A 53 0.27 14.09 -8.13
C THR A 53 0.73 15.08 -9.22
N PRO A 54 -0.12 15.45 -10.19
CA PRO A 54 -1.49 14.96 -10.42
C PRO A 54 -1.51 13.52 -10.94
N LEU A 55 -2.66 12.87 -10.82
CA LEU A 55 -2.87 11.53 -11.37
C LEU A 55 -3.41 11.60 -12.79
N SER A 56 -2.75 10.88 -13.71
CA SER A 56 -3.29 10.64 -15.05
C SER A 56 -4.35 9.54 -15.01
N THR A 57 -5.17 9.44 -16.06
CA THR A 57 -6.10 8.30 -16.24
C THR A 57 -5.37 6.96 -16.20
N ILE A 58 -4.14 6.89 -16.74
CA ILE A 58 -3.31 5.67 -16.70
C ILE A 58 -3.00 5.27 -15.26
N HIS A 59 -2.66 6.23 -14.38
CA HIS A 59 -2.41 5.94 -12.98
C HIS A 59 -3.68 5.40 -12.29
N LEU A 60 -4.83 6.02 -12.55
CA LEU A 60 -6.12 5.63 -12.00
C LEU A 60 -6.54 4.22 -12.47
N ASP A 61 -6.39 3.91 -13.75
CA ASP A 61 -6.72 2.60 -14.32
C ASP A 61 -5.84 1.48 -13.73
N ASN A 62 -4.55 1.75 -13.53
CA ASN A 62 -3.65 0.79 -12.88
C ASN A 62 -4.01 0.58 -11.41
N MET A 63 -4.32 1.65 -10.67
CA MET A 63 -4.81 1.54 -9.29
C MET A 63 -6.14 0.78 -9.22
N LEU A 64 -7.07 1.05 -10.13
CA LEU A 64 -8.36 0.37 -10.21
C LEU A 64 -8.19 -1.13 -10.51
N THR A 65 -7.30 -1.46 -11.44
CA THR A 65 -6.97 -2.86 -11.78
C THR A 65 -6.46 -3.60 -10.55
N MET A 66 -5.47 -3.05 -9.85
CA MET A 66 -4.93 -3.65 -8.63
C MET A 66 -5.96 -3.74 -7.50
N SER A 67 -6.80 -2.71 -7.34
CA SER A 67 -7.89 -2.72 -6.36
C SER A 67 -8.91 -3.83 -6.65
N ARG A 68 -9.29 -4.05 -7.92
CA ARG A 68 -10.17 -5.16 -8.34
C ARG A 68 -9.55 -6.53 -8.10
N LEU A 69 -8.23 -6.64 -8.10
CA LEU A 69 -7.50 -7.86 -7.75
C LEU A 69 -7.37 -8.08 -6.23
N GLY A 70 -7.89 -7.17 -5.40
CA GLY A 70 -7.87 -7.26 -3.94
C GLY A 70 -6.65 -6.61 -3.28
N ALA A 71 -5.81 -5.90 -4.02
CA ALA A 71 -4.75 -5.09 -3.42
C ALA A 71 -5.35 -3.84 -2.74
N VAL A 72 -4.78 -3.45 -1.60
CA VAL A 72 -5.14 -2.21 -0.90
C VAL A 72 -4.37 -1.06 -1.53
N ILE A 73 -5.10 -0.09 -2.10
CA ILE A 73 -4.52 1.15 -2.63
C ILE A 73 -4.57 2.21 -1.54
N MET A 74 -3.42 2.52 -0.95
CA MET A 74 -3.29 3.41 0.21
C MET A 74 -2.33 4.56 -0.11
N PRO A 75 -2.74 5.56 -0.91
CA PRO A 75 -1.89 6.74 -1.15
C PRO A 75 -1.56 7.44 0.18
N PRO A 76 -0.37 8.05 0.32
CA PRO A 76 0.04 8.74 1.53
C PRO A 76 -0.70 10.09 1.65
N MET A 77 -1.98 10.04 2.03
CA MET A 77 -2.83 11.20 2.26
C MET A 77 -2.70 11.62 3.73
N PRO A 78 -2.09 12.78 4.03
CA PRO A 78 -1.91 13.22 5.42
C PRO A 78 -3.28 13.51 6.06
N ALA A 79 -3.48 12.99 7.27
CA ALA A 79 -4.63 13.32 8.10
C ALA A 79 -4.26 14.48 9.03
N PHE A 80 -5.17 15.45 9.17
CA PHE A 80 -4.96 16.63 10.03
C PHE A 80 -5.91 16.67 11.22
N TYR A 81 -6.90 15.77 11.30
CA TYR A 81 -7.91 15.77 12.36
C TYR A 81 -7.34 15.46 13.76
N TYR A 82 -6.15 14.86 13.85
CA TYR A 82 -5.45 14.60 15.12
C TYR A 82 -4.38 15.66 15.43
N HIS A 83 -4.40 16.79 14.72
CA HIS A 83 -3.53 17.95 14.96
C HIS A 83 -2.02 17.60 15.00
N PRO A 84 -1.45 17.02 13.93
CA PRO A 84 -0.03 16.67 13.87
C PRO A 84 0.84 17.90 14.10
N GLN A 85 1.90 17.75 14.91
CA GLN A 85 2.85 18.81 15.26
C GLN A 85 4.14 18.71 14.44
N SER A 86 4.36 17.58 13.76
CA SER A 86 5.58 17.30 13.02
C SER A 86 5.31 16.50 11.74
N VAL A 87 6.31 16.46 10.85
CA VAL A 87 6.29 15.56 9.69
C VAL A 87 6.27 14.10 10.14
N ASP A 88 6.96 13.78 11.23
CA ASP A 88 6.98 12.43 11.80
C ASP A 88 5.58 11.98 12.22
N ASP A 89 4.75 12.88 12.75
CA ASP A 89 3.36 12.57 13.06
C ASP A 89 2.57 12.15 11.81
N LEU A 90 2.80 12.82 10.67
CA LEU A 90 2.15 12.49 9.39
C LEU A 90 2.61 11.13 8.88
N VAL A 91 3.92 10.84 8.99
CA VAL A 91 4.50 9.55 8.62
C VAL A 91 3.96 8.44 9.51
N ASN A 92 3.95 8.65 10.83
CA ASN A 92 3.45 7.70 11.82
C ASN A 92 1.98 7.36 11.61
N HIS A 93 1.17 8.32 11.18
CA HIS A 93 -0.22 8.06 10.83
C HIS A 93 -0.36 7.11 9.64
N LEU A 94 0.39 7.32 8.57
CA LEU A 94 0.40 6.41 7.43
C LEU A 94 0.90 5.01 7.83
N VAL A 95 2.00 4.94 8.59
CA VAL A 95 2.58 3.68 9.06
C VAL A 95 1.60 2.92 9.95
N SER A 96 0.93 3.61 10.89
CA SER A 96 -0.13 3.06 11.73
C SER A 96 -1.23 2.39 10.88
N ARG A 97 -1.71 3.07 9.84
CA ARG A 97 -2.72 2.52 8.92
C ARG A 97 -2.22 1.29 8.15
N ILE A 98 -0.95 1.27 7.74
CA ILE A 98 -0.35 0.07 7.11
C ILE A 98 -0.33 -1.09 8.09
N LEU A 99 0.13 -0.87 9.32
CA LEU A 99 0.20 -1.89 10.38
C LEU A 99 -1.18 -2.43 10.74
N ASP A 100 -2.18 -1.55 10.89
CA ASP A 100 -3.58 -1.94 11.14
C ASP A 100 -4.10 -2.84 10.01
N HIS A 101 -3.82 -2.51 8.74
CA HIS A 101 -4.19 -3.35 7.61
C HIS A 101 -3.43 -4.67 7.57
N LEU A 102 -2.22 -4.75 8.11
CA LEU A 102 -1.49 -6.01 8.28
C LEU A 102 -2.00 -6.83 9.48
N GLY A 103 -2.83 -6.25 10.36
CA GLY A 103 -3.29 -6.89 11.59
C GLY A 103 -2.22 -6.88 12.69
N LEU A 104 -1.27 -5.95 12.63
CA LEU A 104 -0.21 -5.78 13.61
C LEU A 104 -0.62 -4.71 14.62
N GLU A 105 -0.45 -5.01 15.91
CA GLU A 105 -0.66 -4.04 16.98
C GLU A 105 0.36 -2.89 16.87
N GLN A 106 -0.11 -1.65 17.07
CA GLN A 106 0.72 -0.45 16.98
C GLN A 106 0.27 0.58 18.02
N HIS A 107 1.23 1.37 18.51
CA HIS A 107 1.02 2.46 19.47
C HIS A 107 1.59 3.80 18.95
N LEU A 108 1.76 3.93 17.64
CA LEU A 108 2.26 5.14 16.97
C LEU A 108 1.22 6.25 16.95
N VAL A 109 -0.04 5.88 16.70
CA VAL A 109 -1.17 6.81 16.66
C VAL A 109 -2.35 6.21 17.43
N PRO A 110 -3.00 6.96 18.34
CA PRO A 110 -4.19 6.50 19.03
C PRO A 110 -5.31 6.20 18.03
N ARG A 111 -6.15 5.22 18.36
CA ARG A 111 -7.33 4.93 17.56
C ARG A 111 -8.31 6.09 17.65
N TRP A 112 -9.06 6.33 16.59
CA TRP A 112 -10.12 7.33 16.60
C TRP A 112 -11.24 6.91 17.56
N GLU A 113 -11.53 7.73 18.56
CA GLU A 113 -12.54 7.47 19.60
C GLU A 113 -13.90 8.15 19.33
N GLY A 114 -14.01 9.00 18.31
CA GLY A 114 -15.27 9.62 17.90
C GLY A 114 -15.48 11.08 18.31
N GLU A 115 -14.53 11.69 19.02
CA GLU A 115 -14.61 13.09 19.45
C GLU A 115 -13.76 13.99 18.53
N LEU A 116 -14.39 15.01 17.94
CA LEU A 116 -13.75 16.02 17.06
C LEU A 116 -13.25 17.23 17.85
#